data_AF-A0A364K578-F1
#
_entry.id   AF-A0A364K578-F1
#
_cell.length_a   1.000
_cell.length_b   1.000
_cell.length_c   1.000
_cell.angle_alpha   90.00
_cell.angle_beta   90.00
_cell.angle_gamma   90.00
#
_symmetry.space_group_name_H-M   'P 1'
#
loop_
_entity.id
_entity.type
_entity.pdbx_description
1 polymer ?
#
loop_
_entity_poly.entity_id
_entity_poly.type
_entity_poly.pdbx_seq_one_letter_code
_entity_poly.pdbx_strand_id
1 'polypeptide(L)' 'MLNIKSHSETELYDCIECGQKNCVLVKGCYGFCKTPGCLIYDPVQYVYFPNWKKPKTSRAGREVYIMK' A
#
# COMPACT_ATOMS: atom_id res chain seq x y z
N MET A 1 -12.01 -1.27 -26.45
CA MET A 1 -11.14 -2.42 -26.11
C MET A 1 -10.26 -2.01 -24.95
N LEU A 2 -10.57 -2.48 -23.73
CA LEU A 2 -9.70 -2.23 -22.57
C LEU A 2 -8.54 -3.20 -22.66
N ASN A 3 -7.34 -2.64 -22.84
CA ASN A 3 -6.10 -3.37 -22.98
C ASN A 3 -5.69 -3.89 -21.60
N ILE A 4 -6.23 -5.05 -21.21
CA ILE A 4 -5.87 -5.73 -19.96
C ILE A 4 -4.45 -6.25 -20.15
N LYS A 5 -3.46 -5.44 -19.76
CA LYS A 5 -2.06 -5.87 -19.70
C LYS A 5 -2.02 -7.11 -18.80
N SER A 6 -1.64 -8.24 -19.39
CA SER A 6 -1.38 -9.47 -18.68
C SER A 6 -0.39 -9.19 -17.55
N HIS A 7 -0.84 -9.30 -16.30
CA HIS A 7 -0.03 -9.20 -15.09
C HIS A 7 1.22 -10.08 -15.25
N SER A 8 2.39 -9.45 -15.37
CA SER A 8 3.67 -10.16 -15.29
C SER A 8 3.87 -10.65 -13.86
N GLU A 9 4.28 -11.91 -13.69
CA GLU A 9 4.38 -12.66 -12.43
C GLU A 9 5.37 -12.10 -11.38
N THR A 10 5.88 -10.88 -11.56
CA THR A 10 6.86 -10.24 -10.66
C THR A 10 6.60 -8.76 -10.44
N GLU A 11 5.33 -8.31 -10.49
CA GLU A 11 5.00 -6.98 -10.00
C GLU A 11 5.14 -6.96 -8.47
N LEU A 12 6.16 -6.24 -8.00
CA LEU A 12 6.42 -6.06 -6.57
C LEU A 12 5.70 -4.80 -6.08
N TYR A 13 5.13 -4.90 -4.88
CA TYR A 13 4.35 -3.82 -4.28
C TYR A 13 4.79 -3.58 -2.84
N ASP A 14 4.83 -2.30 -2.48
CA ASP A 14 5.16 -1.82 -1.14
C ASP A 14 3.86 -1.59 -0.37
N CYS A 15 3.86 -1.92 0.92
CA CYS A 15 2.73 -1.65 1.81
C CYS A 15 2.81 -0.20 2.30
N ILE A 16 1.75 0.59 2.09
CA ILE A 16 1.69 1.98 2.58
C ILE A 16 1.50 2.00 4.11
N GLU A 17 0.79 1.03 4.66
CA GLU A 17 0.40 0.99 6.08
C GLU A 17 1.62 0.82 6.99
N CYS A 18 2.45 -0.20 6.72
CA CYS A 18 3.66 -0.46 7.51
C CYS A 18 4.93 0.11 6.85
N GLY A 19 4.88 0.49 5.58
CA GLY A 19 6.04 0.99 4.82
C GLY A 19 7.02 -0.11 4.39
N GLN A 20 6.70 -1.38 4.60
CA GLN A 20 7.57 -2.49 4.20
C GLN A 20 7.55 -2.67 2.68
N LYS A 21 8.73 -2.91 2.12
CA LYS A 21 8.91 -3.02 0.67
C LYS A 21 8.69 -4.44 0.16
N ASN A 22 8.24 -4.58 -1.08
CA ASN A 22 8.09 -5.86 -1.79
C ASN A 22 7.32 -6.92 -0.98
N CYS A 23 6.31 -6.50 -0.21
CA CYS A 23 5.66 -7.33 0.79
C CYS A 23 4.15 -7.51 0.56
N VAL A 24 3.58 -6.87 -0.45
CA VAL A 24 2.15 -6.96 -0.75
C VAL A 24 1.87 -8.02 -1.80
N LEU A 25 0.92 -8.90 -1.51
CA LEU A 25 0.32 -9.82 -2.46
C LEU A 25 -0.96 -9.19 -3.04
N VAL A 26 -1.03 -9.05 -4.35
CA VAL A 26 -2.24 -8.56 -5.03
C VAL A 26 -3.10 -9.74 -5.48
N LYS A 27 -4.37 -9.75 -5.08
CA LYS A 27 -5.40 -10.68 -5.57
C LYS A 27 -6.57 -9.86 -6.12
N GLY A 28 -6.70 -9.82 -7.45
CA GLY A 28 -7.67 -8.95 -8.11
C GLY A 28 -7.36 -7.47 -7.85
N CYS A 29 -8.29 -6.74 -7.22
CA CYS A 29 -8.11 -5.33 -6.87
C CYS A 29 -7.66 -5.09 -5.41
N TYR A 30 -7.42 -6.15 -4.64
CA TYR A 30 -7.07 -6.06 -3.22
C TYR A 30 -5.61 -6.45 -2.98
N GLY A 31 -4.93 -5.70 -2.12
CA GLY A 31 -3.57 -5.99 -1.66
C GLY A 31 -3.58 -6.53 -0.23
N PHE A 32 -2.74 -7.52 0.04
CA PHE A 32 -2.58 -8.12 1.38
C PHE A 32 -1.11 -8.06 1.79
N CYS A 33 -0.82 -7.46 2.94
CA CYS A 33 0.55 -7.38 3.45
C CYS A 33 0.98 -8.74 4.03
N LYS A 34 2.17 -9.21 3.65
CA LYS A 34 2.78 -10.43 4.21
C LYS A 34 3.53 -10.20 5.53
N THR A 35 3.69 -8.95 5.95
CA THR A 35 4.40 -8.60 7.18
C THR A 35 3.58 -9.02 8.41
N PRO A 36 4.12 -9.86 9.30
CA PRO A 36 3.42 -10.24 10.53
C PRO A 36 2.98 -9.01 11.33
N GLY A 37 1.71 -8.95 11.70
CA GLY A 37 1.13 -7.85 12.48
C GLY A 37 0.62 -6.66 11.66
N CYS A 38 0.90 -6.58 10.34
CA CYS A 38 0.35 -5.53 9.50
C CYS A 38 -1.02 -5.97 8.95
N LEU A 39 -2.10 -5.50 9.58
CA LEU A 39 -3.49 -5.66 9.13
C LEU A 39 -3.78 -7.10 8.65
N ILE A 40 -3.52 -8.07 9.52
CA ILE A 40 -3.61 -9.50 9.20
C ILE A 40 -5.03 -9.84 8.75
N TYR A 41 -5.16 -10.37 7.52
CA TYR A 41 -6.43 -10.70 6.83
C TYR A 41 -7.25 -9.51 6.33
N ASP A 42 -6.81 -8.27 6.58
CA ASP A 42 -7.45 -7.07 6.05
C ASP A 42 -6.73 -6.57 4.78
N PRO A 43 -7.46 -5.98 3.84
CA PRO A 43 -6.84 -5.36 2.67
C PRO A 43 -6.03 -4.13 3.08
N VAL A 44 -4.84 -3.98 2.50
CA VAL A 44 -3.93 -2.85 2.74
C VAL A 44 -3.85 -1.93 1.53
N GLN A 45 -3.52 -0.66 1.76
CA GLN A 45 -3.11 0.22 0.68
C GLN A 45 -1.69 -0.12 0.22
N TYR A 46 -1.48 -0.13 -1.09
CA TYR A 46 -0.21 -0.52 -1.70
C TYR A 46 0.12 0.30 -2.93
N VAL A 47 1.41 0.31 -3.29
CA VAL A 47 1.97 1.08 -4.40
C VAL A 47 2.98 0.24 -5.16
N TYR A 48 3.07 0.48 -6.46
CA TYR A 48 4.02 -0.22 -7.33
C TYR A 48 5.48 0.13 -6.97
N PHE A 49 6.27 -0.88 -6.61
CA PHE A 49 7.71 -0.75 -6.43
C PHE A 49 8.38 -0.57 -7.81
N PRO A 50 9.45 0.25 -7.98
CA PRO A 50 10.31 0.89 -6.97
C PRO A 50 10.08 2.40 -6.76
N ASN A 51 9.06 2.98 -7.40
CA ASN A 51 8.99 4.43 -7.56
C ASN A 51 8.35 5.16 -6.36
N TRP A 52 7.80 4.43 -5.39
CA TRP A 52 7.26 5.06 -4.20
C TRP A 52 8.36 5.43 -3.20
N LYS A 53 8.64 6.73 -3.09
CA LYS A 53 9.41 7.26 -1.97
C LYS A 53 8.44 7.51 -0.83
N LYS A 54 8.61 6.79 0.30
CA LYS A 54 7.90 7.08 1.54
C LYS A 54 7.96 8.60 1.78
N PRO A 55 6.82 9.31 1.86
CA PRO A 55 6.86 10.74 2.13
C PRO A 55 7.62 10.95 3.45
N LYS A 56 8.55 11.91 3.47
CA LYS A 56 9.53 12.10 4.57
C LYS A 56 8.89 12.22 5.95
N THR A 57 7.59 12.52 6.03
CA THR A 57 6.81 12.48 7.26
C THR A 57 5.33 12.42 6.89
N SER A 58 4.55 11.50 7.47
CA SER A 58 3.11 11.72 7.58
C SER A 58 2.95 12.77 8.68
N ARG A 59 2.69 14.03 8.30
CA ARG A 59 2.21 15.04 9.26
C ARG A 59 0.74 14.77 9.59
N ALA A 60 0.40 13.55 10.00
CA ALA A 60 -0.84 13.28 10.71
C ALA A 60 -0.78 13.86 12.14
N GLY A 61 -0.36 15.12 12.26
CA GLY A 61 -0.88 16.05 13.24
C GLY A 61 -1.90 16.90 12.49
N ARG A 62 -3.09 16.35 12.24
CA ARG A 62 -4.23 17.21 11.94
C ARG A 62 -4.51 18.00 13.21
N GLU A 63 -4.38 19.31 13.16
CA GLU A 63 -5.03 20.15 14.17
C GLU A 63 -6.54 19.92 14.02
N VAL A 64 -7.13 19.19 14.95
CA VAL A 64 -8.59 19.14 15.08
C VAL A 64 -8.99 20.50 15.62
N TYR A 65 -9.39 21.41 14.73
CA TYR A 65 -10.09 22.61 15.14
C TYR A 65 -11.43 22.18 15.74
N ILE A 66 -11.50 22.09 17.06
CA ILE A 66 -12.76 22.10 17.78
C ILE A 66 -13.29 23.52 17.60
N MET A 67 -14.24 23.70 16.68
CA MET A 67 -15.01 24.95 16.65
C MET A 67 -15.79 25.03 17.97
N LYS A 68 -15.61 26.14 18.68
CA LYS A 68 -16.34 26.47 19.92
C LYS A 68 -17.85 26.52 19.66
#